data_AF-A0A7G5ELX8-F1
#
_entry.id   AF-A0A7G5ELX8-F1
#
_cell.length_a   1.000
_cell.length_b   1.000
_cell.length_c   1.000
_cell.angle_alpha   90.00
_cell.angle_beta   90.00
_cell.angle_gamma   90.00
#
_symmetry.space_group_name_H-M   'P 1'
#
loop_
_entity.id
_entity.type
_entity.pdbx_description
1 polymer ?
#
loop_
_entity_poly.entity_id
_entity_poly.type
_entity_poly.pdbx_seq_one_letter_code
_entity_poly.pdbx_strand_id
1 'polypeptide(L)'
;MTEVTQIEYTQEEQHAALVHFFNLASGHCHSGARVAAGILLGLYNGPRFPFDLTDLRLLDQRHFGMAMALLDMDRRPVMEVHALLDLLYGRNDFGARFEHLAHLWKMKGRCKKEWLQPVERIGELQMGGAA
;
A
#
# COMPACT_ATOMS: atom_id res chain seq x y z
N MET A 1 12.18 -13.61 31.43
CA MET A 1 12.39 -12.83 30.19
C MET A 1 11.82 -13.69 29.08
N THR A 2 10.69 -13.30 28.51
CA THR A 2 10.09 -14.01 27.38
C THR A 2 10.97 -13.75 26.16
N GLU A 3 11.39 -14.79 25.45
CA GLU A 3 12.06 -14.64 24.15
C GLU A 3 11.16 -13.81 23.23
N VAL A 4 11.67 -12.67 22.77
CA VAL A 4 11.02 -11.92 21.71
C VAL A 4 11.37 -12.63 20.41
N THR A 5 10.46 -13.46 19.92
CA THR A 5 10.59 -14.05 18.59
C THR A 5 10.67 -12.91 17.57
N GLN A 6 11.80 -12.78 16.87
CA GLN A 6 11.91 -11.87 15.73
C GLN A 6 10.96 -12.38 14.65
N ILE A 7 10.05 -11.53 14.18
CA ILE A 7 9.24 -11.84 12.99
C ILE A 7 10.10 -11.42 11.80
N GLU A 8 10.56 -12.39 11.03
CA GLU A 8 11.29 -12.14 9.79
C GLU A 8 10.34 -12.35 8.61
N TYR A 9 10.21 -11.33 7.75
CA TYR A 9 9.43 -11.42 6.52
C TYR A 9 10.38 -11.67 5.35
N THR A 10 10.00 -12.60 4.47
CA THR A 10 10.69 -12.77 3.19
C THR A 10 10.37 -11.61 2.25
N GLN A 11 11.27 -11.35 1.29
CA GLN A 11 11.03 -10.33 0.26
C GLN A 11 9.74 -10.62 -0.54
N GLU A 12 9.44 -11.90 -0.77
CA GLU A 12 8.22 -12.33 -1.46
C GLU A 12 6.96 -11.96 -0.66
N GLU A 13 6.93 -12.21 0.64
CA GLU A 13 5.81 -11.82 1.51
C GLU A 13 5.62 -10.30 1.57
N GLN A 14 6.73 -9.56 1.65
CA GLN A 14 6.72 -8.10 1.65
C GLN A 14 6.15 -7.53 0.34
N HIS A 15 6.60 -8.04 -0.81
CA HIS A 15 6.07 -7.63 -2.12
C HIS A 15 4.60 -8.04 -2.28
N ALA A 16 4.24 -9.25 -1.84
CA ALA A 16 2.85 -9.71 -1.86
C ALA A 16 1.95 -8.82 -0.98
N ALA A 17 2.43 -8.36 0.18
CA ALA A 17 1.71 -7.43 1.02
C ALA A 17 1.49 -6.07 0.34
N LEU A 18 2.52 -5.51 -0.32
CA LEU A 18 2.41 -4.27 -1.09
C LEU A 18 1.37 -4.39 -2.22
N VAL A 19 1.45 -5.46 -3.02
CA VAL A 19 0.49 -5.75 -4.10
C VAL A 19 -0.93 -5.92 -3.54
N HIS A 20 -1.10 -6.68 -2.47
CA HIS A 20 -2.39 -6.90 -1.82
C HIS A 20 -3.00 -5.58 -1.34
N PHE A 21 -2.21 -4.73 -0.66
CA PHE A 21 -2.68 -3.44 -0.16
C PHE A 21 -3.07 -2.50 -1.29
N PHE A 22 -2.31 -2.48 -2.39
CA PHE A 22 -2.64 -1.66 -3.56
C PHE A 22 -3.97 -2.09 -4.19
N ASN A 23 -4.18 -3.39 -4.37
CA ASN A 23 -5.42 -3.94 -4.92
C ASN A 23 -6.60 -3.68 -3.96
N LEU A 24 -6.40 -3.88 -2.67
CA LEU A 24 -7.41 -3.63 -1.63
C LEU A 24 -7.88 -2.17 -1.63
N ALA A 25 -6.92 -1.24 -1.64
CA ALA A 25 -7.19 0.20 -1.65
C ALA A 25 -7.84 0.69 -2.96
N SER A 26 -7.59 0.01 -4.07
CA SER A 26 -8.10 0.40 -5.40
C SER A 26 -9.46 -0.22 -5.74
N GLY A 27 -9.75 -1.43 -5.26
CA GLY A 27 -10.90 -2.23 -5.67
C GLY A 27 -12.09 -2.23 -4.70
N HIS A 28 -11.90 -1.80 -3.45
CA HIS A 28 -12.91 -1.94 -2.40
C HIS A 28 -13.29 -0.62 -1.73
N CYS A 29 -14.48 -0.57 -1.12
CA CYS A 29 -15.07 0.63 -0.53
C CYS A 29 -15.48 0.46 0.95
N HIS A 30 -14.69 -0.27 1.75
CA HIS A 30 -14.92 -0.48 3.18
C HIS A 30 -13.78 0.09 4.05
N SER A 31 -13.95 0.05 5.37
CA SER A 31 -13.00 0.61 6.35
C SER A 31 -11.58 0.08 6.19
N GLY A 32 -11.40 -1.24 6.10
CA GLY A 32 -10.06 -1.84 5.88
C GLY A 32 -9.36 -1.35 4.61
N ALA A 33 -10.10 -1.12 3.52
CA ALA A 33 -9.54 -0.58 2.28
C ALA A 33 -9.12 0.88 2.42
N ARG A 34 -9.86 1.68 3.20
CA ARG A 34 -9.46 3.05 3.56
C ARG A 34 -8.15 3.06 4.34
N VAL A 35 -7.99 2.13 5.29
CA VAL A 35 -6.75 2.01 6.07
C VAL A 35 -5.59 1.61 5.18
N ALA A 36 -5.80 0.65 4.27
CA ALA A 36 -4.78 0.28 3.29
C ALA A 36 -4.33 1.46 2.43
N ALA A 37 -5.28 2.29 1.96
CA ALA A 37 -4.96 3.51 1.23
C ALA A 37 -4.17 4.52 2.08
N GLY A 38 -4.55 4.68 3.35
CA GLY A 38 -3.84 5.53 4.30
C GLY A 38 -2.38 5.11 4.52
N ILE A 39 -2.14 3.81 4.71
CA ILE A 39 -0.79 3.26 4.86
C ILE A 39 0.02 3.50 3.58
N LEU A 40 -0.50 3.10 2.42
CA LEU A 40 0.21 3.28 1.14
C LEU A 40 0.57 4.75 0.88
N LEU A 41 -0.38 5.67 1.07
CA LEU A 41 -0.14 7.09 0.86
C LEU A 41 0.84 7.67 1.89
N GLY A 42 0.80 7.18 3.13
CA GLY A 42 1.78 7.52 4.16
C GLY A 42 3.20 7.09 3.80
N LEU A 43 3.38 5.89 3.25
CA LEU A 43 4.68 5.42 2.75
C LEU A 43 5.14 6.20 1.51
N TYR A 44 4.22 6.53 0.62
CA TYR A 44 4.52 7.33 -0.57
C TYR A 44 4.94 8.76 -0.23
N ASN A 45 4.23 9.43 0.69
CA ASN A 45 4.56 10.79 1.11
C ASN A 45 3.92 11.13 2.47
N GLY A 46 4.52 10.67 3.56
CA GLY A 46 4.00 10.84 4.92
C GLY A 46 3.71 12.30 5.33
N PRO A 47 4.58 13.27 5.04
CA PRO A 47 4.29 14.68 5.32
C PRO A 47 3.05 15.21 4.58
N ARG A 48 2.79 14.74 3.36
CA ARG A 48 1.60 15.13 2.58
C ARG A 48 0.35 14.36 2.99
N PHE A 49 0.52 13.09 3.35
CA PHE A 49 -0.53 12.14 3.67
C PHE A 49 -0.27 11.50 5.04
N PRO A 50 -0.47 12.25 6.14
CA PRO A 50 -0.29 11.69 7.48
C PRO A 50 -1.31 10.57 7.73
N PHE A 51 -0.85 9.51 8.39
CA PHE A 51 -1.66 8.34 8.76
C PHE A 51 -1.82 8.25 10.28
N ASP A 52 -3.05 8.04 10.75
CA ASP A 52 -3.34 7.87 12.17
C ASP A 52 -3.13 6.39 12.57
N LEU A 53 -2.20 6.13 13.49
CA LEU A 53 -1.90 4.77 13.94
C LEU A 53 -3.11 4.07 14.59
N THR A 54 -4.09 4.82 15.09
CA THR A 54 -5.31 4.22 15.65
C THR A 54 -6.21 3.58 14.60
N ASP A 55 -6.09 3.98 13.32
CA ASP A 55 -6.81 3.37 12.21
C ASP A 55 -6.42 1.90 11.99
N LEU A 56 -5.24 1.47 12.44
CA LEU A 56 -4.83 0.05 12.40
C LEU A 56 -5.83 -0.89 13.10
N ARG A 57 -6.63 -0.38 14.05
CA ARG A 57 -7.69 -1.15 14.75
C ARG A 57 -8.84 -1.59 13.84
N LEU A 58 -8.95 -1.02 12.64
CA LEU A 58 -9.99 -1.36 11.66
C LEU A 58 -9.58 -2.51 10.74
N LEU A 59 -8.33 -2.98 10.83
CA LEU A 59 -7.85 -4.14 10.09
C LEU A 59 -8.23 -5.43 10.85
N ASP A 60 -8.67 -6.45 10.11
CA ASP A 60 -8.72 -7.81 10.65
C ASP A 60 -7.31 -8.37 10.85
N GLN A 61 -7.22 -9.53 11.51
CA GLN A 61 -5.93 -10.16 11.84
C GLN A 61 -5.04 -10.40 10.61
N ARG A 62 -5.62 -10.77 9.47
CA ARG A 62 -4.88 -11.05 8.24
C ARG A 62 -4.32 -9.76 7.65
N HIS A 63 -5.16 -8.74 7.50
CA HIS A 63 -4.74 -7.45 6.99
C HIS A 63 -3.73 -6.76 7.90
N PHE A 64 -3.87 -6.91 9.22
CA PHE A 64 -2.90 -6.38 10.17
C PHE A 64 -1.53 -7.05 10.00
N GLY A 65 -1.47 -8.38 9.86
CA GLY A 65 -0.22 -9.09 9.62
C GLY A 65 0.48 -8.66 8.32
N MET A 66 -0.28 -8.48 7.24
CA MET A 66 0.24 -7.95 5.98
C MET A 66 0.69 -6.48 6.09
N ALA A 67 0.00 -5.65 6.88
CA ALA A 67 0.44 -4.29 7.14
C ALA A 67 1.82 -4.28 7.84
N MET A 68 2.06 -5.20 8.77
CA MET A 68 3.37 -5.32 9.43
C MET A 68 4.47 -5.74 8.44
N ALA A 69 4.21 -6.68 7.54
CA ALA A 69 5.14 -7.05 6.47
C ALA A 69 5.47 -5.85 5.57
N LEU A 70 4.46 -5.06 5.20
CA LEU A 70 4.62 -3.86 4.38
C LEU A 70 5.43 -2.78 5.09
N LEU A 71 5.20 -2.56 6.39
CA LEU A 71 5.99 -1.60 7.18
C LEU A 71 7.44 -2.06 7.38
N ASP A 72 7.67 -3.36 7.55
CA ASP A 72 9.03 -3.90 7.64
C ASP A 72 9.79 -3.74 6.31
N MET A 73 9.11 -3.95 5.18
CA MET A 73 9.65 -3.68 3.84
C MET A 73 10.12 -2.22 3.70
N ASP A 74 9.32 -1.26 4.17
CA ASP A 74 9.62 0.17 4.01
C ASP A 74 10.52 0.75 5.11
N ARG A 75 10.79 0.00 6.19
CA ARG A 75 11.67 0.45 7.29
C ARG A 75 13.10 0.76 6.80
N ARG A 76 13.55 0.10 5.74
CA ARG A 76 14.83 0.32 5.05
C ARG A 76 14.59 0.28 3.54
N PRO A 77 13.99 1.33 2.97
CA PRO A 77 13.47 1.26 1.61
C PRO A 77 14.63 1.19 0.61
N VAL A 78 14.55 0.23 -0.30
CA VAL A 78 15.47 0.15 -1.46
C VAL A 78 15.06 1.17 -2.53
N MET A 79 13.76 1.44 -2.65
CA MET A 79 13.16 2.43 -3.54
C MET A 79 11.79 2.84 -3.00
N GLU A 80 11.19 3.90 -3.57
CA GLU A 80 9.84 4.32 -3.20
C GLU A 80 8.79 3.25 -3.56
N VAL A 81 7.75 3.10 -2.73
CA VAL A 81 6.71 2.06 -2.88
C VAL A 81 6.01 2.06 -4.24
N HIS A 82 5.81 3.24 -4.84
CA HIS A 82 5.19 3.33 -6.16
C HIS A 82 6.14 2.85 -7.27
N ALA A 83 7.44 3.11 -7.12
CA ALA A 83 8.45 2.68 -8.08
C ALA A 83 8.70 1.16 -7.98
N LEU A 84 8.55 0.58 -6.78
CA LEU A 84 8.53 -0.88 -6.62
C LEU A 84 7.32 -1.52 -7.32
N LEU A 85 6.15 -0.89 -7.22
CA LEU A 85 4.97 -1.36 -7.96
C LEU A 85 5.12 -1.20 -9.48
N ASP A 86 5.76 -0.12 -9.95
CA ASP A 86 6.14 0.03 -11.36
C ASP A 86 6.99 -1.16 -11.83
N LEU A 87 8.01 -1.56 -11.05
CA LEU A 87 8.84 -2.74 -11.35
C LEU A 87 8.03 -4.04 -11.35
N LEU A 88 7.22 -4.29 -10.32
CA LEU A 88 6.45 -5.54 -10.17
C LEU A 88 5.40 -5.73 -11.28
N TYR A 89 4.81 -4.65 -11.77
CA TYR A 89 3.81 -4.68 -12.82
C TYR A 89 4.37 -4.45 -14.24
N GLY A 90 5.66 -4.12 -14.37
CA GLY A 90 6.26 -3.71 -15.63
C GLY A 90 5.64 -2.42 -16.20
N ARG A 91 5.36 -1.45 -15.33
CA ARG A 91 4.70 -0.16 -15.64
C ARG A 91 5.58 1.01 -15.21
N ASN A 92 5.08 2.23 -15.44
CA ASN A 92 5.72 3.49 -15.04
C ASN A 92 4.69 4.56 -14.63
N ASP A 93 3.50 4.13 -14.21
CA ASP A 93 2.36 5.01 -13.92
C ASP A 93 1.87 4.93 -12.47
N PHE A 94 2.56 4.19 -11.59
CA PHE A 94 2.11 4.02 -10.20
C PHE A 94 2.18 5.30 -9.38
N GLY A 95 3.11 6.22 -9.65
CA GLY A 95 3.08 7.56 -9.05
C GLY A 95 1.74 8.27 -9.30
N ALA A 96 1.25 8.25 -10.55
CA ALA A 96 -0.06 8.79 -10.89
C ALA A 96 -1.21 8.01 -10.22
N ARG A 97 -1.10 6.67 -10.12
CA ARG A 97 -2.11 5.84 -9.43
C ARG A 97 -2.22 6.16 -7.94
N PHE A 98 -1.12 6.51 -7.27
CA PHE A 98 -1.17 6.98 -5.88
C PHE A 98 -1.90 8.32 -5.78
N GLU A 99 -1.74 9.23 -6.75
CA GLU A 99 -2.55 10.45 -6.80
C GLU A 99 -4.04 10.16 -7.01
N HIS A 100 -4.38 9.16 -7.83
CA HIS A 100 -5.76 8.66 -7.96
C HIS A 100 -6.28 8.06 -6.66
N LEU A 101 -5.49 7.27 -5.93
CA LEU A 101 -5.86 6.75 -4.61
C LEU A 101 -6.13 7.87 -3.61
N ALA A 102 -5.25 8.88 -3.55
CA ALA A 102 -5.46 10.05 -2.71
C ALA A 102 -6.76 10.78 -3.07
N HIS A 103 -7.11 10.82 -4.36
CA HIS A 103 -8.37 11.40 -4.83
C HIS A 103 -9.59 10.56 -4.45
N LEU A 104 -9.54 9.26 -4.71
CA LEU A 104 -10.58 8.27 -4.44
C LEU A 104 -11.00 8.30 -2.97
N TRP A 105 -10.01 8.29 -2.07
CA TRP A 105 -10.23 8.29 -0.62
C TRP A 105 -10.41 9.69 -0.03
N LYS A 106 -10.46 10.72 -0.87
CA LYS A 106 -10.65 12.13 -0.48
C LYS A 106 -9.63 12.60 0.56
N MET A 107 -8.39 12.12 0.46
CA MET A 107 -7.33 12.45 1.41
C MET A 107 -7.04 13.95 1.42
N LYS A 108 -6.57 14.46 2.56
CA LYS A 108 -6.02 15.81 2.66
C LYS A 108 -4.74 15.88 1.81
N GLY A 109 -4.51 17.00 1.12
CA GLY A 109 -3.34 17.14 0.25
C GLY A 109 -3.43 16.38 -1.09
N ARG A 110 -4.55 15.72 -1.38
CA ARG A 110 -4.79 15.06 -2.68
C ARG A 110 -4.64 16.03 -3.84
N CYS A 111 -4.17 15.52 -4.98
CA CYS A 111 -4.13 16.27 -6.22
C CYS A 111 -5.55 16.73 -6.64
N LYS A 112 -5.65 17.89 -7.29
CA LYS A 112 -6.91 18.33 -7.90
C LYS A 112 -7.29 17.39 -9.03
N LYS A 113 -8.59 17.19 -9.24
CA LYS A 113 -9.09 16.27 -10.27
C LYS A 113 -8.57 16.62 -11.67
N GLU A 114 -8.49 17.91 -11.98
CA GLU A 114 -8.02 18.44 -13.27
C GLU A 114 -6.51 18.21 -13.53
N TRP A 115 -5.74 17.86 -12.50
CA TRP A 115 -4.29 17.59 -12.59
C TRP A 115 -3.96 16.09 -12.50
N LEU A 116 -4.97 15.23 -12.32
CA LEU A 116 -4.77 13.79 -12.34
C LEU A 116 -4.39 13.34 -13.75
N GLN A 117 -3.22 12.70 -13.86
CA GLN A 117 -2.81 12.08 -15.10
C GLN A 117 -3.71 10.87 -15.41
N PRO A 118 -4.16 10.67 -16.66
CA PRO A 118 -4.93 9.48 -17.01
C PRO A 118 -4.07 8.23 -16.81
N VAL A 119 -4.68 7.19 -16.22
CA VAL A 119 -4.04 5.88 -16.03
C VAL A 119 -4.92 4.80 -16.62
N GLU A 120 -4.32 3.82 -17.29
CA GLU A 120 -5.06 2.70 -17.87
C GLU A 120 -5.58 1.75 -16.77
N ARG A 121 -6.58 0.93 -17.09
CA ARG A 121 -7.04 -0.11 -16.17
C ARG A 121 -5.96 -1.19 -16.05
N ILE A 122 -5.62 -1.60 -14.83
CA ILE A 122 -4.74 -2.73 -14.56
C ILE A 122 -5.56 -4.03 -14.57
N GLY A 123 -5.04 -5.09 -15.18
CA GLY A 123 -5.51 -6.46 -14.93
C GLY A 123 -4.93 -7.01 -13.62
N GLU A 124 -5.63 -7.92 -12.94
CA GLU A 124 -5.14 -8.46 -11.66
C GLU A 124 -3.78 -9.15 -11.82
N LEU A 125 -2.79 -8.76 -10.99
CA LEU A 125 -1.51 -9.46 -10.90
C LEU A 125 -1.71 -10.70 -10.02
N GLN A 126 -1.63 -11.89 -10.59
CA GLN A 126 -1.58 -13.13 -9.82
C GLN A 126 -0.18 -13.33 -9.27
N MET A 127 0.06 -12.82 -8.07
CA MET A 127 1.19 -13.26 -7.24
C MET A 127 0.86 -14.69 -6.81
N GLY A 128 1.70 -15.65 -7.20
CA GLY A 128 1.51 -17.07 -6.93
C GLY A 128 1.15 -17.32 -5.47
N GLY A 129 0.03 -18.01 -5.23
CA GLY A 129 -0.31 -18.48 -3.89
C GLY A 129 0.69 -19.55 -3.48
N ALA A 130 1.41 -19.32 -2.39
CA ALA A 130 2.09 -20.38 -1.68
C ALA A 130 1.02 -21.41 -1.25
N ALA A 131 1.19 -22.64 -1.74
CA ALA A 131 0.40 -23.81 -1.40
C ALA A 131 0.65 -24.25 0.05
#